data_AF-A0A2E0BQY3-F1
#
_entry.id   AF-A0A2E0BQY3-F1
#
_cell.length_a   1.000
_cell.length_b   1.000
_cell.length_c   1.000
_cell.angle_alpha   90.00
_cell.angle_beta   90.00
_cell.angle_gamma   90.00
#
_symmetry.space_group_name_H-M   'P 1'
#
loop_
_entity.id
_entity.type
_entity.pdbx_description
1 polymer ?
#
loop_
_entity_poly.entity_id
_entity_poly.type
_entity_poly.pdbx_seq_one_letter_code
_entity_poly.pdbx_strand_id
1 'polypeptide(L)'
;MINLLSNLNHRDQDNLCKVLQCNKEELSRLFKQAEKLYSKKYSLYEIYMKVLQQGFNVREATLIGILCGSIIGYNFAEEDMENAIKDKLFNAFKNNNLYNDRK
;
A
#
# COMPACT_ATOMS: atom_id res chain seq x y z
N MET A 1 -3.94 9.70 0.20
CA MET A 1 -3.95 8.66 -0.85
C MET A 1 -2.52 8.60 -1.38
N ILE A 2 -1.84 7.45 -1.30
CA ILE A 2 -0.45 7.32 -1.77
C ILE A 2 -0.48 7.46 -3.29
N ASN A 3 0.19 8.48 -3.83
CA ASN A 3 0.40 8.62 -5.27
C ASN A 3 1.62 7.76 -5.63
N LEU A 4 1.36 6.51 -6.02
CA LEU A 4 2.41 5.51 -6.23
C LEU A 4 3.33 5.90 -7.40
N LEU A 5 2.79 6.59 -8.41
CA LEU A 5 3.55 6.97 -9.60
C LEU A 5 4.58 8.06 -9.30
N SER A 6 4.28 8.97 -8.37
CA SER A 6 5.21 10.04 -8.00
C SER A 6 6.48 9.57 -7.28
N ASN A 7 6.51 8.32 -6.82
CA ASN A 7 7.70 7.74 -6.19
C ASN A 7 8.75 7.28 -7.23
N LEU A 8 8.40 7.25 -8.50
CA LEU A 8 9.30 6.86 -9.59
C LEU A 8 9.88 8.10 -10.28
N ASN A 9 11.19 8.13 -10.46
CA ASN A 9 11.83 9.16 -11.28
C ASN A 9 11.48 8.95 -12.78
N HIS A 10 11.77 9.96 -13.62
CA HIS A 10 11.45 9.89 -15.05
C HIS A 10 12.09 8.70 -15.77
N ARG A 11 13.33 8.34 -15.41
CA ARG A 11 14.03 7.20 -16.02
C ARG A 11 13.34 5.88 -15.70
N ASP A 12 12.88 5.71 -14.47
CA ASP A 12 12.18 4.50 -14.04
C ASP A 12 10.80 4.39 -14.69
N GLN A 13 10.08 5.50 -14.82
CA GLN A 13 8.83 5.54 -15.58
C GLN A 13 9.04 5.17 -17.05
N ASP A 14 10.09 5.70 -17.69
CA ASP A 14 10.40 5.37 -19.09
C ASP A 14 10.79 3.90 -19.27
N ASN A 15 11.55 3.34 -18.32
CA ASN A 15 11.89 1.91 -18.31
C ASN A 15 10.65 1.04 -18.14
N LEU A 16 9.75 1.41 -17.22
CA LEU A 16 8.47 0.73 -17.03
C LEU A 16 7.62 0.77 -18.30
N CYS A 17 7.47 1.94 -18.94
CA CYS A 17 6.76 2.06 -20.21
C CYS A 17 7.32 1.09 -21.28
N LYS A 18 8.64 0.96 -21.38
CA LYS A 18 9.29 0.02 -22.33
C LYS A 18 8.99 -1.44 -22.01
N VAL A 19 9.19 -1.86 -20.76
CA VAL A 19 8.93 -3.24 -20.30
C VAL A 19 7.46 -3.57 -20.46
N LEU A 20 6.60 -2.61 -20.12
CA LEU A 20 5.17 -2.76 -20.17
C LEU A 20 4.59 -2.52 -21.57
N GLN A 21 5.41 -2.12 -22.54
CA GLN A 21 4.98 -1.77 -23.89
C GLN A 21 3.74 -0.84 -23.88
N CYS A 22 3.80 0.21 -23.06
CA CYS A 22 2.71 1.17 -22.88
C CYS A 22 3.25 2.61 -22.93
N ASN A 23 2.37 3.57 -23.14
CA ASN A 23 2.71 5.00 -23.04
C ASN A 23 2.55 5.52 -21.59
N LYS A 24 2.96 6.77 -21.36
CA LYS A 24 2.88 7.40 -20.03
C LYS A 24 1.45 7.57 -19.54
N GLU A 25 0.50 7.87 -20.44
CA GLU A 25 -0.91 7.94 -20.05
C GLU A 25 -1.45 6.59 -19.57
N GLU A 26 -1.14 5.50 -20.28
CA GLU A 26 -1.51 4.13 -19.92
C GLU A 26 -0.86 3.72 -18.60
N LEU A 27 0.43 3.97 -18.42
CA LEU A 27 1.12 3.74 -17.15
C LEU A 27 0.42 4.49 -16.00
N SER A 28 0.07 5.76 -16.20
CA SER A 28 -0.66 6.56 -15.21
C SER A 28 -2.05 5.97 -14.88
N ARG A 29 -2.76 5.43 -15.88
CA ARG A 29 -4.04 4.76 -15.67
C ARG A 29 -3.90 3.49 -14.84
N LEU A 30 -2.88 2.66 -15.09
CA LEU A 30 -2.63 1.44 -14.33
C LEU A 30 -2.35 1.72 -12.86
N PHE A 31 -1.54 2.75 -12.58
CA PHE A 31 -1.26 3.19 -11.21
C PHE A 31 -2.54 3.67 -10.50
N LYS A 32 -3.33 4.52 -11.16
CA LYS A 32 -4.63 4.98 -10.62
C LYS A 32 -5.62 3.84 -10.41
N GLN A 33 -5.60 2.81 -11.26
CA GLN A 33 -6.44 1.62 -11.09
C GLN A 33 -6.02 0.82 -9.86
N ALA A 34 -4.73 0.61 -9.64
CA ALA A 34 -4.22 -0.04 -8.43
C ALA A 34 -4.62 0.73 -7.15
N GLU A 35 -4.51 2.06 -7.17
CA GLU A 35 -4.95 2.93 -6.07
C GLU A 35 -6.45 2.85 -5.81
N LYS A 36 -7.29 2.73 -6.85
CA LYS A 36 -8.75 2.57 -6.71
C LYS A 36 -9.16 1.19 -6.21
N LEU A 37 -8.45 0.15 -6.65
CA LEU A 37 -8.67 -1.23 -6.24
C LEU A 37 -8.31 -1.43 -4.78
N TYR A 38 -7.26 -0.76 -4.34
CA TYR A 38 -6.90 -0.71 -2.94
C TYR A 38 -7.86 0.21 -2.17
N SER A 39 -8.87 -0.39 -1.54
CA SER A 39 -9.73 0.25 -0.55
C SER A 39 -9.69 -0.59 0.71
N LYS A 40 -9.52 0.03 1.90
CA LYS A 40 -9.54 -0.65 3.21
C LYS A 40 -10.81 -1.50 3.46
N LYS A 41 -11.83 -1.38 2.59
CA LYS A 41 -13.08 -2.13 2.63
C LYS A 41 -13.03 -3.50 1.94
N TYR A 42 -12.03 -3.78 1.11
CA TYR A 42 -11.96 -5.02 0.35
C TYR A 42 -10.92 -5.98 0.96
N SER A 43 -11.32 -7.23 1.12
CA SER A 43 -10.42 -8.34 1.41
C SER A 43 -9.43 -8.58 0.26
N LEU A 44 -8.33 -9.27 0.54
CA LEU A 44 -7.35 -9.69 -0.48
C LEU A 44 -8.02 -10.45 -1.63
N TYR A 45 -8.94 -11.37 -1.31
CA TYR A 45 -9.70 -12.11 -2.29
C TYR A 45 -10.53 -11.20 -3.21
N GLU A 46 -11.23 -10.21 -2.65
CA GLU A 46 -12.03 -9.26 -3.45
C GLU A 46 -11.15 -8.38 -4.34
N ILE A 47 -9.96 -7.98 -3.86
CA ILE A 47 -8.99 -7.24 -4.67
C ILE A 47 -8.55 -8.09 -5.87
N TYR A 48 -8.16 -9.35 -5.65
CA TYR A 48 -7.80 -10.27 -6.73
C TYR A 48 -8.93 -10.46 -7.74
N MET A 49 -10.16 -10.69 -7.26
CA MET A 49 -11.31 -10.85 -8.14
C MET A 49 -11.58 -9.60 -8.98
N LYS A 50 -11.46 -8.41 -8.41
CA LYS A 50 -11.64 -7.15 -9.15
C LYS A 50 -10.54 -6.88 -10.17
N VAL A 51 -9.31 -7.37 -9.94
CA VAL A 51 -8.24 -7.33 -10.94
C VAL A 51 -8.58 -8.28 -12.10
N LEU A 52 -8.96 -9.52 -11.79
CA LEU A 52 -9.28 -10.54 -12.79
C LEU A 52 -10.50 -10.17 -13.65
N GLN A 53 -11.51 -9.55 -13.05
CA GLN A 53 -12.75 -9.15 -13.74
C GLN A 53 -12.58 -7.96 -14.70
N GLN A 54 -11.50 -7.19 -14.61
CA GLN A 54 -11.27 -6.04 -15.48
C GLN A 54 -10.75 -6.41 -16.88
N GLY A 55 -10.51 -7.68 -17.16
CA GLY A 55 -10.05 -8.15 -18.48
C GLY A 55 -8.62 -7.70 -18.80
N PHE A 56 -7.83 -7.35 -17.79
CA PHE A 56 -6.43 -6.98 -17.95
C PHE A 56 -5.60 -8.11 -18.56
N ASN A 57 -4.64 -7.76 -19.39
CA ASN A 57 -3.63 -8.73 -19.79
C ASN A 57 -2.69 -9.07 -18.62
N VAL A 58 -1.92 -10.15 -18.77
CA VAL A 58 -1.05 -10.69 -17.71
C VAL A 58 -0.12 -9.62 -17.13
N ARG A 59 0.44 -8.78 -17.99
CA ARG A 59 1.36 -7.71 -17.60
C ARG A 59 0.68 -6.66 -16.72
N GLU A 60 -0.48 -6.18 -17.15
CA GLU A 60 -1.26 -5.17 -16.40
C GLU A 60 -1.73 -5.72 -15.06
N ALA A 61 -2.27 -6.94 -15.05
CA ALA A 61 -2.68 -7.65 -13.84
C ALA A 61 -1.50 -7.84 -12.88
N THR A 62 -0.31 -8.18 -13.40
CA THR A 62 0.92 -8.32 -12.60
C THR A 62 1.33 -7.00 -11.96
N LEU A 63 1.37 -5.91 -12.75
CA LEU A 63 1.74 -4.60 -12.22
C LEU A 63 0.75 -4.14 -11.14
N ILE A 64 -0.55 -4.22 -11.42
CA ILE A 64 -1.59 -3.85 -10.47
C ILE A 64 -1.49 -4.70 -9.20
N GLY A 65 -1.24 -6.00 -9.32
CA GLY A 65 -1.04 -6.90 -8.18
C GLY A 65 0.15 -6.49 -7.30
N ILE A 66 1.30 -6.20 -7.91
CA ILE A 66 2.50 -5.71 -7.19
C ILE A 66 2.20 -4.39 -6.48
N LEU A 67 1.55 -3.45 -7.16
CA LEU A 67 1.20 -2.15 -6.60
C LEU A 67 0.22 -2.29 -5.43
N CYS A 68 -0.85 -3.07 -5.58
CA CYS A 68 -1.78 -3.37 -4.48
C CYS A 68 -1.05 -4.02 -3.30
N GLY A 69 -0.17 -4.99 -3.55
CA GLY A 69 0.65 -5.62 -2.51
C GLY A 69 1.52 -4.62 -1.75
N SER A 70 2.15 -3.67 -2.45
CA SER A 70 2.96 -2.62 -1.82
C SER A 70 2.14 -1.72 -0.89
N ILE A 71 0.92 -1.35 -1.30
CA ILE A 71 0.03 -0.52 -0.46
C ILE A 71 -0.46 -1.31 0.76
N ILE A 72 -0.81 -2.59 0.58
CA ILE A 72 -1.20 -3.48 1.69
C ILE A 72 -0.07 -3.56 2.71
N GLY A 73 1.16 -3.84 2.26
CA GLY A 73 2.33 -3.95 3.12
C GLY A 73 2.61 -2.66 3.89
N TYR A 74 2.50 -1.50 3.23
CA TYR A 74 2.65 -0.20 3.91
C TYR A 74 1.62 -0.02 5.04
N ASN A 75 0.34 -0.31 4.79
CA ASN A 75 -0.70 -0.13 5.80
C ASN A 75 -0.55 -1.11 6.98
N PHE A 76 -0.10 -2.34 6.73
CA PHE A 76 0.25 -3.28 7.82
C PHE A 76 1.40 -2.75 8.68
N ALA A 77 2.45 -2.23 8.05
CA ALA A 77 3.58 -1.65 8.77
C ALA A 77 3.19 -0.42 9.58
N GLU A 78 2.31 0.43 9.05
CA GLU A 78 1.77 1.60 9.75
C GLU A 78 0.99 1.19 11.02
N GLU A 79 0.10 0.21 10.90
CA GLU A 79 -0.71 -0.30 12.03
C GLU A 79 0.15 -0.97 13.11
N ASP A 80 1.13 -1.77 12.71
CA ASP A 80 2.07 -2.41 13.65
C ASP A 80 2.87 -1.34 14.43
N MET A 81 3.33 -0.30 13.74
CA MET A 81 4.06 0.80 14.39
C MET A 81 3.17 1.59 15.34
N GLU A 82 1.90 1.84 14.99
CA GLU A 82 0.93 2.51 15.86
C GLU A 82 0.67 1.70 17.14
N ASN A 83 0.49 0.38 17.02
CA ASN A 83 0.29 -0.51 18.16
C ASN A 83 1.53 -0.54 19.07
N ALA A 84 2.73 -0.62 18.50
CA ALA A 84 3.97 -0.57 19.27
C ALA A 84 4.14 0.75 20.07
N ILE A 85 3.69 1.88 19.52
CA ILE A 85 3.69 3.18 20.23
C ILE A 85 2.66 3.16 21.37
N LYS A 86 1.44 2.68 21.12
CA LYS A 86 0.40 2.57 22.15
C LYS A 86 0.87 1.73 23.34
N ASP A 87 1.51 0.60 23.08
CA ASP A 87 2.03 -0.29 24.11
C ASP A 87 3.13 0.38 24.95
N LYS A 88 4.05 1.09 24.29
CA LYS A 88 5.09 1.86 25.00
C LYS A 88 4.50 2.94 25.90
N LEU A 89 3.52 3.69 25.41
CA LEU A 89 2.83 4.72 26.18
C LEU A 89 2.08 4.11 27.37
N PHE A 90 1.29 3.05 27.13
CA PHE A 90 0.55 2.35 28.17
C PHE A 90 1.48 1.86 29.29
N ASN A 91 2.59 1.22 28.94
CA ASN A 91 3.58 0.75 29.90
C ASN A 91 4.25 1.90 30.68
N ALA A 92 4.59 3.01 30.02
CA ALA A 92 5.16 4.18 30.67
C ALA A 92 4.20 4.79 31.71
N PHE A 93 2.90 4.93 31.36
CA PHE A 93 1.88 5.43 32.30
C PHE A 93 1.61 4.46 33.45
N LYS A 94 1.51 3.16 33.18
CA LYS A 94 1.33 2.13 34.21
C LYS A 94 2.48 2.13 35.22
N ASN A 95 3.72 2.23 34.75
CA ASN A 95 4.90 2.23 35.60
C ASN A 95 5.03 3.54 36.41
N ASN A 96 4.61 4.68 35.86
CA ASN A 96 4.56 5.94 36.62
C ASN A 96 3.51 5.92 37.73
N ASN A 97 2.32 5.34 37.50
CA ASN A 97 1.31 5.20 38.54
C ASN A 97 1.79 4.28 39.69
N LEU A 98 2.44 3.16 39.36
CA LEU A 98 3.06 2.27 40.36
C LEU A 98 4.19 2.92 41.17
N TYR A 99 4.90 3.91 40.62
CA TYR A 99 5.94 4.65 41.34
C TYR A 99 5.35 5.71 42.28
N ASN A 100 4.25 6.35 41.89
CA ASN A 100 3.55 7.33 42.72
C ASN A 100 2.76 6.69 43.87
N ASP A 101 2.21 5.48 43.68
CA ASP A 101 1.50 4.74 44.75
C ASP A 101 2.43 4.13 45.83
N ARG A 102 3.76 4.15 45.60
CA ARG A 102 4.78 3.63 46.54
C ARG A 102 5.50 4.73 47.33
N LYS A 103 5.12 6.00 47.13
CA LYS A 103 5.60 7.15 47.91
C LYS A 103 4.55 7.58 48.91
#